data_AF-A0A3G4WAU4-F1
#
_entry.id   AF-A0A3G4WAU4-F1
#
_cell.length_a   1.000
_cell.length_b   1.000
_cell.length_c   1.000
_cell.angle_alpha   90.00
_cell.angle_beta   90.00
_cell.angle_gamma   90.00
#
_symmetry.space_group_name_H-M   'P 1'
#
loop_
_entity.id
_entity.type
_entity.pdbx_description
1 polymer ?
#
loop_
_entity_poly.entity_id
_entity_poly.type
_entity_poly.pdbx_seq_one_letter_code
_entity_poly.pdbx_strand_id
1 'polypeptide(L)'
;MSENQQNWTETYEFVEGFRASGPTHLQKVGVLKTGPADARRVLVLLGGREGAAGVFRHTARSLVQAADDLQVWAVDPREQNLADLSAFAGSPEQATEYYLGGHYQVQQASDSLFAAHWGLEVLLEDVRRVVLAASDGGRRDVVLGGVSVGASAALLYAAWDFDGAPGYRDLAGLAVVDGGVHNAYAGAGMEFALPLEAAKGWLGAIESGAVFENFTSSTLSLGDQPESAAIWFQLAAQHALADPDAPAVLADQLPEAVRTDRKLTNAGLLGWLVDAQHVHPSYSVHAGRLEGTGAWVNDGHTDLKTVVEAFAGPRPGAWVWYTLNRVMLDLVAAIDFAETDVTRMLGLRLPHGRAIDVPLYTFQSGLTNGTTGQAAATVTANSRIPEMSLHADNALTHQDVVYARWEDNRFLQTLSQFLRELPRRAH
;
A
#
# COMPACT_ATOMS: atom_id res chain seq x y z
N MET A 1 33.00 -2.61 10.11
CA MET A 1 32.09 -3.43 9.27
C MET A 1 32.54 -3.23 7.84
N SER A 2 32.87 -4.31 7.12
CA SER A 2 33.42 -4.20 5.76
C SER A 2 32.33 -3.84 4.76
N GLU A 3 32.67 -2.98 3.80
CA GLU A 3 31.86 -2.69 2.62
C GLU A 3 31.75 -3.93 1.73
N ASN A 4 30.83 -4.85 2.07
CA ASN A 4 30.21 -5.65 1.02
C ASN A 4 29.35 -4.68 0.21
N GLN A 5 29.84 -4.27 -0.96
CA GLN A 5 28.96 -3.80 -2.03
C GLN A 5 28.00 -4.95 -2.35
N GLN A 6 26.81 -4.94 -1.74
CA GLN A 6 25.79 -5.94 -2.03
C GLN A 6 25.36 -5.72 -3.48
N ASN A 7 25.57 -6.75 -4.32
CA ASN A 7 25.20 -6.74 -5.73
C ASN A 7 23.68 -6.93 -5.93
N TRP A 8 22.87 -6.07 -5.32
CA TRP A 8 21.45 -5.96 -5.63
C TRP A 8 21.14 -4.68 -6.40
N THR A 9 20.06 -4.73 -7.19
CA THR A 9 19.55 -3.59 -7.95
C THR A 9 18.18 -3.18 -7.41
N GLU A 10 17.84 -1.91 -7.60
CA GLU A 10 16.47 -1.41 -7.53
C GLU A 10 16.02 -1.11 -8.96
N THR A 11 14.99 -1.81 -9.45
CA THR A 11 14.42 -1.60 -10.79
C THR A 11 12.90 -1.42 -10.70
N TYR A 12 12.35 -0.54 -11.52
CA TYR A 12 10.91 -0.39 -11.67
C TYR A 12 10.51 -0.74 -13.10
N GLU A 13 9.65 -1.74 -13.24
CA GLU A 13 9.23 -2.29 -14.53
C GLU A 13 7.73 -2.58 -14.55
N PHE A 14 7.17 -2.83 -15.73
CA PHE A 14 5.76 -3.19 -15.90
C PHE A 14 5.61 -4.68 -16.19
N VAL A 15 4.68 -5.33 -15.49
CA VAL A 15 4.20 -6.68 -15.78
C VAL A 15 2.87 -6.58 -16.53
N GLU A 16 2.72 -7.37 -17.60
CA GLU A 16 1.48 -7.45 -18.39
C GLU A 16 0.32 -7.98 -17.53
N GLY A 17 -0.71 -7.14 -17.39
CA GLY A 17 -1.84 -7.37 -16.49
C GLY A 17 -2.93 -8.25 -17.08
N PHE A 18 -3.97 -8.48 -16.29
CA PHE A 18 -5.20 -9.13 -16.70
C PHE A 18 -5.95 -8.31 -17.76
N ARG A 19 -6.61 -8.99 -18.71
CA ARG A 19 -7.38 -8.32 -19.74
C ARG A 19 -8.75 -7.95 -19.20
N ALA A 20 -8.94 -6.68 -18.88
CA ALA A 20 -10.20 -6.10 -18.41
C ALA A 20 -10.67 -4.98 -19.35
N SER A 21 -11.83 -4.39 -19.05
CA SER A 21 -12.35 -3.21 -19.75
C SER A 21 -11.34 -2.06 -19.79
N GLY A 22 -11.37 -1.26 -20.84
CA GLY A 22 -10.55 -0.04 -20.96
C GLY A 22 -9.28 -0.17 -21.80
N PRO A 23 -8.51 0.92 -21.96
CA PRO A 23 -7.37 1.00 -22.86
C PRO A 23 -6.27 -0.03 -22.57
N THR A 24 -5.74 -0.66 -23.62
CA THR A 24 -4.68 -1.68 -23.51
C THR A 24 -3.41 -1.18 -22.82
N HIS A 25 -3.05 0.10 -22.98
CA HIS A 25 -1.86 0.68 -22.37
C HIS A 25 -1.93 0.80 -20.84
N LEU A 26 -3.12 0.62 -20.24
CA LEU A 26 -3.37 0.58 -18.80
C LEU A 26 -3.48 -0.88 -18.27
N GLN A 27 -3.46 -1.90 -19.12
CA GLN A 27 -3.61 -3.32 -18.71
C GLN A 27 -2.26 -3.91 -18.26
N LYS A 28 -1.63 -3.25 -17.28
CA LYS A 28 -0.31 -3.57 -16.74
C LYS A 28 -0.18 -3.07 -15.32
N VAL A 29 0.70 -3.68 -14.53
CA VAL A 29 1.01 -3.23 -13.16
C VAL A 29 2.48 -2.88 -13.02
N GLY A 30 2.76 -1.82 -12.28
CA GLY A 30 4.12 -1.41 -11.94
C GLY A 30 4.68 -2.30 -10.83
N VAL A 31 5.94 -2.68 -10.92
CA VAL A 31 6.62 -3.48 -9.90
C VAL A 31 7.98 -2.87 -9.59
N LEU A 32 8.16 -2.40 -8.36
CA LEU A 32 9.45 -2.03 -7.80
C LEU A 32 10.13 -3.30 -7.26
N LYS A 33 11.21 -3.72 -7.91
CA LYS A 33 12.01 -4.89 -7.54
C LYS A 33 13.30 -4.43 -6.88
N THR A 34 13.54 -4.89 -5.65
CA THR A 34 14.73 -4.58 -4.86
C THR A 34 15.35 -5.89 -4.37
N GLY A 35 16.65 -6.09 -4.56
CA GLY A 35 17.35 -7.33 -4.13
C GLY A 35 18.00 -8.09 -5.30
N PRO A 36 18.78 -9.15 -5.04
CA PRO A 36 19.48 -9.92 -6.06
C PRO A 36 18.51 -10.55 -7.07
N ALA A 37 18.88 -10.54 -8.35
CA ALA A 37 18.03 -11.07 -9.43
C ALA A 37 17.84 -12.60 -9.36
N ASP A 38 18.77 -13.31 -8.73
CA ASP A 38 18.81 -14.77 -8.55
C ASP A 38 18.39 -15.23 -7.14
N ALA A 39 17.99 -14.29 -6.26
CA ALA A 39 17.52 -14.59 -4.91
C ALA A 39 16.39 -15.64 -4.92
N ARG A 40 16.52 -16.71 -4.13
CA ARG A 40 15.62 -17.87 -4.21
C ARG A 40 14.25 -17.62 -3.60
N ARG A 41 14.08 -16.54 -2.83
CA ARG A 41 12.81 -16.10 -2.27
C ARG A 41 12.42 -14.72 -2.80
N VAL A 42 11.15 -14.56 -3.15
CA VAL A 42 10.54 -13.26 -3.46
C VAL A 42 9.44 -12.95 -2.45
N LEU A 43 9.51 -11.79 -1.81
CA LEU A 43 8.38 -11.21 -1.08
C LEU A 43 7.65 -10.24 -2.01
N VAL A 44 6.41 -10.54 -2.37
CA VAL A 44 5.53 -9.61 -3.10
C VAL A 44 4.73 -8.81 -2.07
N LEU A 45 4.74 -7.47 -2.17
CA LEU A 45 4.06 -6.57 -1.23
C LEU A 45 2.95 -5.74 -1.90
N LEU A 46 1.77 -5.79 -1.28
CA LEU A 46 0.58 -5.00 -1.64
C LEU A 46 0.35 -3.86 -0.62
N GLY A 47 0.09 -2.65 -1.11
CA GLY A 47 -0.13 -1.48 -0.26
C GLY A 47 -1.52 -1.43 0.37
N GLY A 48 -1.71 -0.46 1.26
CA GLY A 48 -3.04 -0.10 1.78
C GLY A 48 -3.94 0.54 0.72
N ARG A 49 -5.07 1.13 1.13
CA ARG A 49 -6.04 1.78 0.23
C ARG A 49 -5.36 2.75 -0.74
N GLU A 50 -4.43 3.56 -0.22
CA GLU A 50 -3.66 4.54 -0.97
C GLU A 50 -2.20 4.11 -1.21
N GLY A 51 -1.80 2.90 -0.80
CA GLY A 51 -0.40 2.49 -0.84
C GLY A 51 0.04 2.03 -2.22
N ALA A 52 0.89 2.80 -2.88
CA ALA A 52 1.55 2.43 -4.14
C ALA A 52 2.99 1.90 -3.86
N ALA A 53 3.66 1.31 -4.85
CA ALA A 53 4.91 0.56 -4.67
C ALA A 53 6.04 1.36 -4.01
N GLY A 54 6.06 2.68 -4.17
CA GLY A 54 7.04 3.58 -3.55
C GLY A 54 7.01 3.57 -2.02
N VAL A 55 5.85 3.29 -1.41
CA VAL A 55 5.68 3.21 0.06
C VAL A 55 6.62 2.17 0.68
N PHE A 56 6.91 1.10 -0.07
CA PHE A 56 7.74 -0.02 0.38
C PHE A 56 9.22 0.12 0.06
N ARG A 57 9.68 1.20 -0.59
CA ARG A 57 11.10 1.36 -0.99
C ARG A 57 12.06 1.15 0.20
N HIS A 58 11.77 1.76 1.34
CA HIS A 58 12.55 1.60 2.57
C HIS A 58 12.48 0.18 3.12
N THR A 59 11.26 -0.33 3.34
CA THR A 59 10.99 -1.71 3.78
C THR A 59 11.76 -2.73 2.94
N ALA A 60 11.71 -2.59 1.61
CA ALA A 60 12.38 -3.47 0.66
C ALA A 60 13.91 -3.43 0.83
N ARG A 61 14.51 -2.22 0.87
CA ARG A 61 15.96 -2.05 1.07
C ARG A 61 16.42 -2.63 2.41
N SER A 62 15.69 -2.36 3.49
CA SER A 62 16.01 -2.87 4.83
C SER A 62 15.92 -4.40 4.91
N LEU A 63 14.90 -5.02 4.30
CA LEU A 63 14.75 -6.48 4.30
C LEU A 63 15.84 -7.19 3.49
N VAL A 64 16.23 -6.68 2.30
CA VAL A 64 17.29 -7.31 1.50
C VAL A 64 18.70 -7.09 2.09
N GLN A 65 18.91 -6.01 2.83
CA GLN A 65 20.14 -5.82 3.61
C GLN A 65 20.27 -6.85 4.75
N ALA A 66 19.14 -7.32 5.30
CA ALA A 66 19.11 -8.31 6.39
C ALA A 66 19.03 -9.78 5.91
N ALA A 67 18.77 -10.04 4.63
CA ALA A 67 18.62 -11.39 4.08
C ALA A 67 19.20 -11.51 2.66
N ASP A 68 20.39 -12.12 2.53
CA ASP A 68 21.18 -12.21 1.29
C ASP A 68 20.52 -13.01 0.13
N ASP A 69 19.39 -13.68 0.38
CA ASP A 69 18.69 -14.59 -0.55
C ASP A 69 17.23 -14.17 -0.78
N LEU A 70 16.94 -12.88 -0.57
CA LEU A 70 15.61 -12.27 -0.69
C LEU A 70 15.61 -11.20 -1.79
N GLN A 71 14.57 -11.23 -2.63
CA GLN A 71 14.13 -10.07 -3.41
C GLN A 71 12.76 -9.62 -2.91
N VAL A 72 12.51 -8.30 -2.91
CA VAL A 72 11.22 -7.71 -2.56
C VAL A 72 10.64 -7.04 -3.80
N TRP A 73 9.38 -7.35 -4.11
CA TRP A 73 8.63 -6.85 -5.27
C TRP A 73 7.40 -6.10 -4.75
N ALA A 74 7.49 -4.77 -4.66
CA ALA A 74 6.36 -3.94 -4.29
C ALA A 74 5.52 -3.59 -5.53
N VAL A 75 4.19 -3.69 -5.42
CA VAL A 75 3.28 -3.63 -6.57
C VAL A 75 2.46 -2.34 -6.57
N ASP A 76 2.45 -1.64 -7.70
CA ASP A 76 1.48 -0.59 -7.98
C ASP A 76 0.16 -1.24 -8.43
N PRO A 77 -0.98 -0.91 -7.81
CA PRO A 77 -2.28 -1.32 -8.35
C PRO A 77 -2.51 -0.63 -9.70
N ARG A 78 -3.33 -1.25 -10.56
CA ARG A 78 -3.50 -0.87 -11.98
C ARG A 78 -3.89 0.60 -12.17
N GLU A 79 -4.77 1.10 -11.32
CA GLU A 79 -5.25 2.48 -11.28
C GLU A 79 -4.13 3.51 -11.15
N GLN A 80 -2.95 3.14 -10.65
CA GLN A 80 -1.79 4.03 -10.62
C GLN A 80 -1.27 4.39 -12.04
N ASN A 81 -1.67 3.65 -13.09
CA ASN A 81 -1.42 4.08 -14.47
C ASN A 81 -2.29 5.28 -14.91
N LEU A 82 -3.35 5.63 -14.17
CA LEU A 82 -4.18 6.82 -14.41
C LEU A 82 -3.52 8.10 -13.88
N ALA A 83 -2.55 7.98 -12.96
CA ALA A 83 -1.85 9.12 -12.39
C ALA A 83 -0.92 9.77 -13.43
N ASP A 84 -1.17 11.05 -13.75
CA ASP A 84 -0.20 11.86 -14.46
C ASP A 84 0.86 12.35 -13.47
N LEU A 85 2.00 11.65 -13.48
CA LEU A 85 3.16 11.95 -12.65
C LEU A 85 4.25 12.72 -13.43
N SER A 86 3.92 13.25 -14.62
CA SER A 86 4.91 13.76 -15.58
C SER A 86 5.74 14.93 -15.03
N ALA A 87 5.11 15.89 -14.35
CA ALA A 87 5.82 17.08 -13.87
C ALA A 87 6.75 16.80 -12.68
N PHE A 88 6.59 15.68 -11.95
CA PHE A 88 7.52 15.27 -10.88
C PHE A 88 8.88 14.79 -11.41
N ALA A 89 9.06 14.68 -12.74
CA ALA A 89 10.37 14.50 -13.36
C ALA A 89 11.17 15.82 -13.51
N GLY A 90 10.55 16.97 -13.27
CA GLY A 90 11.17 18.30 -13.33
C GLY A 90 11.70 18.79 -11.98
N SER A 91 11.87 20.11 -11.85
CA SER A 91 12.17 20.76 -10.57
C SER A 91 10.90 20.88 -9.68
N PRO A 92 11.05 21.11 -8.35
CA PRO A 92 9.91 21.30 -7.46
C PRO A 92 9.00 22.46 -7.91
N GLU A 93 9.58 23.54 -8.44
CA GLU A 93 8.84 24.71 -8.94
C GLU A 93 8.05 24.36 -10.22
N GLN A 94 8.63 23.57 -11.12
CA GLN A 94 7.95 23.10 -12.33
C GLN A 94 6.75 22.19 -12.00
N ALA A 95 6.91 21.29 -11.02
CA ALA A 95 5.81 20.48 -10.52
C ALA A 95 4.73 21.34 -9.85
N THR A 96 5.14 22.32 -9.04
CA THR A 96 4.22 23.24 -8.33
C THR A 96 3.37 24.05 -9.31
N GLU A 97 4.00 24.69 -10.30
CA GLU A 97 3.30 25.44 -11.35
C GLU A 97 2.38 24.53 -12.18
N TYR A 98 2.79 23.28 -12.43
CA TYR A 98 1.95 22.34 -13.19
C TYR A 98 0.67 21.97 -12.44
N TYR A 99 0.77 21.47 -11.20
CA TYR A 99 -0.38 20.97 -10.45
C TYR A 99 -1.21 22.07 -9.77
N LEU A 100 -0.60 23.17 -9.31
CA LEU A 100 -1.30 24.25 -8.59
C LEU A 100 -1.54 25.50 -9.45
N GLY A 101 -0.76 25.72 -10.52
CA GLY A 101 -0.91 26.85 -11.45
C GLY A 101 -2.02 26.67 -12.51
N GLY A 102 -2.74 25.54 -12.50
CA GLY A 102 -3.87 25.28 -13.38
C GLY A 102 -3.53 24.68 -14.76
N HIS A 103 -2.32 24.15 -14.92
CA HIS A 103 -1.96 23.37 -16.12
C HIS A 103 -2.46 21.92 -16.06
N TYR A 104 -2.41 21.32 -14.87
CA TYR A 104 -2.87 19.96 -14.62
C TYR A 104 -4.35 19.77 -14.97
N GLN A 105 -4.67 18.62 -15.57
CA GLN A 105 -6.04 18.24 -15.93
C GLN A 105 -6.45 17.03 -15.07
N VAL A 106 -7.41 17.26 -14.16
CA VAL A 106 -8.01 16.22 -13.31
C VAL A 106 -8.60 15.10 -14.17
N GLN A 107 -8.25 13.84 -13.89
CA GLN A 107 -8.83 12.68 -14.55
C GLN A 107 -10.33 12.59 -14.24
N GLN A 108 -11.17 12.95 -15.21
CA GLN A 108 -12.62 12.87 -15.04
C GLN A 108 -13.07 11.41 -14.99
N ALA A 109 -14.01 11.12 -14.08
CA ALA A 109 -14.61 9.78 -13.98
C ALA A 109 -15.35 9.36 -15.26
N SER A 110 -15.89 10.31 -16.03
CA SER A 110 -16.52 10.10 -17.34
C SER A 110 -15.58 9.45 -18.35
N ASP A 111 -14.30 9.81 -18.31
CA ASP A 111 -13.29 9.36 -19.27
C ASP A 111 -12.68 8.01 -18.82
N SER A 112 -12.92 7.64 -17.56
CA SER A 112 -12.46 6.41 -16.91
C SER A 112 -13.59 5.47 -16.49
N LEU A 113 -14.79 5.58 -17.08
CA LEU A 113 -15.94 4.69 -16.77
C LEU A 113 -15.62 3.20 -16.92
N PHE A 114 -14.63 2.82 -17.72
CA PHE A 114 -14.16 1.43 -17.80
C PHE A 114 -13.62 0.89 -16.47
N ALA A 115 -13.08 1.76 -15.60
CA ALA A 115 -12.54 1.40 -14.29
C ALA A 115 -13.64 1.13 -13.24
N ALA A 116 -14.91 1.47 -13.53
CA ALA A 116 -16.07 0.99 -12.76
C ALA A 116 -16.15 -0.56 -12.72
N HIS A 117 -15.52 -1.24 -13.69
CA HIS A 117 -15.43 -2.69 -13.79
C HIS A 117 -14.08 -3.26 -13.29
N TRP A 118 -13.17 -2.42 -12.80
CA TRP A 118 -11.91 -2.87 -12.19
C TRP A 118 -12.17 -3.13 -10.70
N GLY A 119 -12.67 -4.33 -10.42
CA GLY A 119 -12.92 -4.80 -9.06
C GLY A 119 -11.84 -5.70 -8.50
N LEU A 120 -12.16 -6.35 -7.38
CA LEU A 120 -11.23 -7.27 -6.69
C LEU A 120 -10.73 -8.39 -7.61
N GLU A 121 -11.55 -8.87 -8.54
CA GLU A 121 -11.11 -9.84 -9.55
C GLU A 121 -9.95 -9.32 -10.41
N VAL A 122 -10.05 -8.09 -10.94
CA VAL A 122 -9.00 -7.49 -11.78
C VAL A 122 -7.72 -7.27 -10.97
N LEU A 123 -7.86 -6.80 -9.72
CA LEU A 123 -6.74 -6.64 -8.79
C LEU A 123 -6.04 -7.98 -8.50
N LEU A 124 -6.79 -9.03 -8.16
CA LEU A 124 -6.22 -10.33 -7.81
C LEU A 124 -5.62 -11.07 -9.01
N GLU A 125 -6.23 -10.96 -10.20
CA GLU A 125 -5.65 -11.47 -11.44
C GLU A 125 -4.36 -10.73 -11.82
N ASP A 126 -4.27 -9.41 -11.61
CA ASP A 126 -3.03 -8.64 -11.78
C ASP A 126 -1.94 -9.09 -10.79
N VAL A 127 -2.28 -9.20 -9.50
CA VAL A 127 -1.37 -9.73 -8.47
C VAL A 127 -0.91 -11.14 -8.85
N ARG A 128 -1.78 -11.97 -9.44
CA ARG A 128 -1.41 -13.32 -9.92
C ARG A 128 -0.36 -13.27 -11.04
N ARG A 129 -0.42 -12.30 -11.95
CA ARG A 129 0.63 -12.11 -12.97
C ARG A 129 1.97 -11.79 -12.32
N VAL A 130 1.98 -10.96 -11.28
CA VAL A 130 3.20 -10.62 -10.53
C VAL A 130 3.73 -11.83 -9.77
N VAL A 131 2.87 -12.57 -9.05
CA VAL A 131 3.22 -13.79 -8.29
C VAL A 131 3.80 -14.88 -9.21
N LEU A 132 3.17 -15.15 -10.35
CA LEU A 132 3.65 -16.15 -11.31
C LEU A 132 4.97 -15.73 -11.97
N ALA A 133 5.15 -14.43 -12.26
CA ALA A 133 6.43 -13.89 -12.73
C ALA A 133 7.53 -13.96 -11.64
N ALA A 134 7.18 -13.71 -10.38
CA ALA A 134 8.08 -13.82 -9.24
C ALA A 134 8.51 -15.26 -8.95
N SER A 135 7.62 -16.24 -9.15
CA SER A 135 7.91 -17.67 -8.97
C SER A 135 8.89 -18.22 -9.99
N ASP A 136 9.03 -17.56 -11.15
CA ASP A 136 9.96 -17.93 -12.22
C ASP A 136 9.80 -19.41 -12.66
N GLY A 137 8.54 -19.84 -12.80
CA GLY A 137 8.16 -21.21 -13.14
C GLY A 137 8.45 -22.24 -12.03
N GLY A 138 8.31 -21.86 -10.76
CA GLY A 138 8.59 -22.72 -9.61
C GLY A 138 10.07 -22.82 -9.24
N ARG A 139 10.91 -21.89 -9.71
CA ARG A 139 12.33 -21.80 -9.29
C ARG A 139 12.52 -20.99 -8.01
N ARG A 140 11.54 -20.17 -7.63
CA ARG A 140 11.61 -19.23 -6.50
C ARG A 140 10.40 -19.40 -5.58
N ASP A 141 10.64 -19.40 -4.27
CA ASP A 141 9.60 -19.38 -3.23
C ASP A 141 8.96 -17.98 -3.22
N VAL A 142 7.64 -17.85 -3.44
CA VAL A 142 6.94 -16.55 -3.38
C VAL A 142 6.15 -16.41 -2.08
N VAL A 143 6.48 -15.43 -1.25
CA VAL A 143 5.66 -14.99 -0.12
C VAL A 143 4.81 -13.81 -0.59
N LEU A 144 3.49 -13.88 -0.46
CA LEU A 144 2.61 -12.73 -0.71
C LEU A 144 2.29 -12.06 0.62
N GLY A 145 2.50 -10.76 0.70
CA GLY A 145 2.14 -9.97 1.85
C GLY A 145 1.51 -8.64 1.49
N GLY A 146 1.00 -7.96 2.51
CA GLY A 146 0.48 -6.62 2.36
C GLY A 146 0.20 -5.94 3.68
N VAL A 147 0.07 -4.62 3.61
CA VAL A 147 -0.20 -3.74 4.75
C VAL A 147 -1.61 -3.18 4.62
N SER A 148 -2.34 -3.06 5.72
CA SER A 148 -3.71 -2.51 5.74
C SER A 148 -4.63 -3.30 4.80
N VAL A 149 -5.37 -2.61 3.92
CA VAL A 149 -6.16 -3.21 2.83
C VAL A 149 -5.37 -4.23 1.99
N GLY A 150 -4.07 -4.04 1.77
CA GLY A 150 -3.22 -5.01 1.07
C GLY A 150 -3.09 -6.35 1.80
N ALA A 151 -3.21 -6.35 3.13
CA ALA A 151 -3.28 -7.57 3.93
C ALA A 151 -4.60 -8.33 3.70
N SER A 152 -5.72 -7.60 3.53
CA SER A 152 -6.99 -8.21 3.09
C SER A 152 -6.84 -8.80 1.69
N ALA A 153 -6.25 -8.05 0.74
CA ALA A 153 -6.02 -8.54 -0.62
C ALA A 153 -5.12 -9.79 -0.66
N ALA A 154 -4.08 -9.87 0.18
CA ALA A 154 -3.21 -11.05 0.27
C ALA A 154 -3.93 -12.31 0.79
N LEU A 155 -4.82 -12.18 1.79
CA LEU A 155 -5.64 -13.29 2.27
C LEU A 155 -6.71 -13.68 1.24
N LEU A 156 -7.35 -12.70 0.62
CA LEU A 156 -8.36 -12.92 -0.42
C LEU A 156 -7.77 -13.60 -1.65
N TYR A 157 -6.55 -13.21 -2.07
CA TYR A 157 -5.76 -13.93 -3.08
C TYR A 157 -5.63 -15.42 -2.73
N ALA A 158 -5.23 -15.73 -1.50
CA ALA A 158 -5.02 -17.11 -1.07
C ALA A 158 -6.31 -17.95 -1.10
N ALA A 159 -7.46 -17.33 -0.76
CA ALA A 159 -8.78 -17.95 -0.84
C ALA A 159 -9.41 -17.96 -2.24
N TRP A 160 -8.86 -17.20 -3.19
CA TRP A 160 -9.48 -16.97 -4.50
C TRP A 160 -9.40 -18.21 -5.40
N ASP A 161 -10.50 -18.49 -6.10
CA ASP A 161 -10.51 -19.47 -7.20
C ASP A 161 -10.20 -18.79 -8.53
N PHE A 162 -9.01 -19.04 -9.05
CA PHE A 162 -8.60 -18.62 -10.39
C PHE A 162 -8.91 -19.75 -11.39
N ASP A 163 -10.20 -19.90 -11.72
CA ASP A 163 -10.74 -20.90 -12.66
C ASP A 163 -10.36 -22.35 -12.30
N GLY A 164 -10.64 -22.75 -11.06
CA GLY A 164 -10.29 -24.06 -10.50
C GLY A 164 -8.88 -24.15 -9.92
N ALA A 165 -8.07 -23.10 -9.98
CA ALA A 165 -6.76 -23.01 -9.33
C ALA A 165 -6.83 -22.11 -8.07
N PRO A 166 -6.72 -22.68 -6.85
CA PRO A 166 -6.66 -21.89 -5.62
C PRO A 166 -5.39 -21.04 -5.54
N GLY A 167 -5.51 -19.74 -5.25
CA GLY A 167 -4.37 -18.82 -5.21
C GLY A 167 -3.27 -19.21 -4.21
N TYR A 168 -3.61 -19.80 -3.06
CA TYR A 168 -2.62 -20.25 -2.07
C TYR A 168 -1.63 -21.30 -2.61
N ARG A 169 -1.93 -21.97 -3.73
CA ARG A 169 -1.02 -22.93 -4.38
C ARG A 169 0.14 -22.27 -5.11
N ASP A 170 0.03 -20.98 -5.42
CA ASP A 170 1.10 -20.20 -6.06
C ASP A 170 2.14 -19.67 -5.02
N LEU A 171 1.89 -19.86 -3.72
CA LEU A 171 2.62 -19.21 -2.62
C LEU A 171 3.45 -20.20 -1.77
N ALA A 172 4.53 -19.72 -1.16
CA ALA A 172 5.27 -20.41 -0.11
C ALA A 172 4.84 -19.98 1.31
N GLY A 173 4.25 -18.79 1.45
CA GLY A 173 3.80 -18.22 2.72
C GLY A 173 2.99 -16.94 2.53
N LEU A 174 2.39 -16.45 3.61
CA LEU A 174 1.62 -15.21 3.69
C LEU A 174 2.20 -14.27 4.76
N ALA A 175 2.13 -12.96 4.53
CA ALA A 175 2.53 -11.94 5.51
C ALA A 175 1.51 -10.80 5.61
N VAL A 176 0.69 -10.78 6.66
CA VAL A 176 -0.38 -9.79 6.87
C VAL A 176 0.00 -8.77 7.93
N VAL A 177 -0.26 -7.49 7.69
CA VAL A 177 0.19 -6.41 8.57
C VAL A 177 -0.90 -5.35 8.71
N ASP A 178 -1.28 -5.02 9.95
CA ASP A 178 -2.30 -3.99 10.26
C ASP A 178 -3.63 -4.12 9.51
N GLY A 179 -4.00 -5.34 9.13
CA GLY A 179 -5.19 -5.60 8.33
C GLY A 179 -5.42 -7.07 8.08
N GLY A 180 -6.39 -7.36 7.23
CA GLY A 180 -6.85 -8.72 6.97
C GLY A 180 -8.37 -8.79 6.90
N VAL A 181 -8.91 -9.95 7.26
CA VAL A 181 -10.36 -10.27 7.15
C VAL A 181 -10.95 -10.46 8.56
N HIS A 182 -12.19 -10.92 8.71
CA HIS A 182 -12.82 -11.21 10.02
C HIS A 182 -12.68 -10.06 11.04
N ASN A 183 -13.12 -8.85 10.70
CA ASN A 183 -13.07 -7.67 11.56
C ASN A 183 -11.66 -7.23 12.02
N ALA A 184 -10.61 -7.52 11.23
CA ALA A 184 -9.22 -7.10 11.51
C ALA A 184 -9.04 -5.61 11.85
N TYR A 185 -9.95 -4.74 11.40
CA TYR A 185 -9.91 -3.29 11.56
C TYR A 185 -10.77 -2.74 12.72
N ALA A 186 -11.56 -3.57 13.41
CA ALA A 186 -12.54 -3.10 14.39
C ALA A 186 -11.89 -2.35 15.57
N GLY A 187 -10.69 -2.74 16.00
CA GLY A 187 -9.94 -2.03 17.04
C GLY A 187 -9.42 -0.65 16.62
N ALA A 188 -9.43 -0.32 15.32
CA ALA A 188 -9.21 1.02 14.79
C ALA A 188 -10.52 1.84 14.66
N GLY A 189 -11.65 1.33 15.17
CA GLY A 189 -12.98 1.94 15.01
C GLY A 189 -13.62 1.70 13.65
N MET A 190 -13.03 0.87 12.79
CA MET A 190 -13.51 0.55 11.45
C MET A 190 -14.27 -0.79 11.45
N GLU A 191 -15.60 -0.71 11.53
CA GLU A 191 -16.49 -1.87 11.37
C GLU A 191 -17.17 -1.83 10.00
N PHE A 192 -17.17 -2.97 9.30
CA PHE A 192 -17.64 -3.09 7.93
C PHE A 192 -18.86 -4.01 7.86
N ALA A 193 -20.06 -3.42 7.89
CA ALA A 193 -21.31 -4.15 7.68
C ALA A 193 -21.96 -3.69 6.37
N LEU A 194 -22.09 -4.59 5.40
CA LEU A 194 -22.64 -4.29 4.07
C LEU A 194 -23.85 -5.16 3.75
N PRO A 195 -25.08 -4.73 4.09
CA PRO A 195 -26.31 -5.40 3.66
C PRO A 195 -26.45 -5.43 2.13
N LEU A 196 -27.12 -6.46 1.60
CA LEU A 196 -27.27 -6.67 0.15
C LEU A 196 -27.85 -5.46 -0.61
N GLU A 197 -28.83 -4.75 -0.03
CA GLU A 197 -29.39 -3.55 -0.67
C GLU A 197 -28.42 -2.36 -0.66
N ALA A 198 -27.57 -2.25 0.36
CA ALA A 198 -26.50 -1.24 0.38
C ALA A 198 -25.42 -1.55 -0.66
N ALA A 199 -25.06 -2.83 -0.82
CA ALA A 199 -24.13 -3.28 -1.86
C ALA A 199 -24.66 -2.99 -3.28
N LYS A 200 -25.94 -3.27 -3.53
CA LYS A 200 -26.61 -2.92 -4.81
C LYS A 200 -26.63 -1.41 -5.05
N GLY A 201 -26.91 -0.61 -4.01
CA GLY A 201 -26.90 0.84 -4.09
C GLY A 201 -25.52 1.41 -4.43
N TRP A 202 -24.46 0.90 -3.79
CA TRP A 202 -23.09 1.31 -4.07
C TRP A 202 -22.65 0.88 -5.48
N LEU A 203 -22.97 -0.36 -5.89
CA LEU A 203 -22.69 -0.83 -7.26
C LEU A 203 -23.41 0.05 -8.31
N GLY A 204 -24.70 0.36 -8.11
CA GLY A 204 -25.44 1.23 -9.02
C GLY A 204 -24.90 2.66 -9.07
N ALA A 205 -24.35 3.19 -7.98
CA ALA A 205 -23.66 4.48 -7.96
C ALA A 205 -22.35 4.44 -8.76
N ILE A 206 -21.56 3.36 -8.62
CA ILE A 206 -20.33 3.13 -9.39
C ILE A 206 -20.65 3.06 -10.90
N GLU A 207 -21.64 2.26 -11.29
CA GLU A 207 -22.14 2.14 -12.67
C GLU A 207 -22.70 3.46 -13.22
N SER A 208 -23.18 4.35 -12.34
CA SER A 208 -23.66 5.70 -12.69
C SER A 208 -22.55 6.77 -12.71
N GLY A 209 -21.28 6.39 -12.49
CA GLY A 209 -20.12 7.28 -12.61
C GLY A 209 -19.37 7.61 -11.31
N ALA A 210 -19.75 7.05 -10.16
CA ALA A 210 -18.97 7.17 -8.92
C ALA A 210 -17.74 6.24 -8.93
N VAL A 211 -16.87 6.39 -9.94
CA VAL A 211 -15.73 5.50 -10.19
C VAL A 211 -14.66 5.63 -9.11
N PHE A 212 -14.29 6.87 -8.78
CA PHE A 212 -13.25 7.20 -7.80
C PHE A 212 -13.86 7.66 -6.48
N GLU A 213 -13.16 7.42 -5.39
CA GLU A 213 -13.45 8.00 -4.08
C GLU A 213 -12.44 9.11 -3.73
N ASN A 214 -12.83 10.04 -2.86
CA ASN A 214 -12.04 11.21 -2.44
C ASN A 214 -11.96 11.33 -0.90
N PHE A 215 -12.20 10.23 -0.18
CA PHE A 215 -12.28 10.17 1.28
C PHE A 215 -11.03 10.75 1.93
N THR A 216 -9.86 10.42 1.42
CA THR A 216 -8.59 10.79 2.06
C THR A 216 -8.23 12.25 1.78
N SER A 217 -8.44 12.74 0.56
CA SER A 217 -8.30 14.16 0.20
C SER A 217 -9.23 15.06 1.02
N SER A 218 -10.49 14.65 1.19
CA SER A 218 -11.49 15.41 1.97
C SER A 218 -11.27 15.30 3.48
N THR A 219 -10.91 14.13 4.00
CA THR A 219 -10.62 13.92 5.44
C THR A 219 -9.37 14.69 5.87
N LEU A 220 -8.33 14.74 5.03
CA LEU A 220 -7.16 15.57 5.27
C LEU A 220 -7.40 17.05 4.91
N SER A 221 -8.59 17.42 4.41
CA SER A 221 -8.92 18.79 3.96
C SER A 221 -7.91 19.37 2.96
N LEU A 222 -7.30 18.51 2.15
CA LEU A 222 -6.31 18.85 1.12
C LEU A 222 -6.93 19.06 -0.27
N GLY A 223 -8.21 18.74 -0.42
CA GLY A 223 -9.02 19.03 -1.61
C GLY A 223 -10.18 18.06 -1.77
N ASP A 224 -11.06 18.32 -2.74
CA ASP A 224 -12.23 17.48 -3.01
C ASP A 224 -12.02 16.50 -4.18
N GLN A 225 -10.88 16.54 -4.88
CA GLN A 225 -10.58 15.58 -5.95
C GLN A 225 -9.87 14.33 -5.38
N PRO A 226 -10.04 13.14 -5.99
CA PRO A 226 -9.38 11.91 -5.56
C PRO A 226 -7.87 12.09 -5.30
N GLU A 227 -7.18 12.73 -6.25
CA GLU A 227 -5.72 12.85 -6.24
C GLU A 227 -5.16 13.98 -5.36
N SER A 228 -6.00 14.86 -4.78
CA SER A 228 -5.53 16.11 -4.16
C SER A 228 -4.52 15.88 -3.02
N ALA A 229 -4.78 14.95 -2.10
CA ALA A 229 -3.82 14.61 -1.04
C ALA A 229 -2.49 14.07 -1.63
N ALA A 230 -2.56 13.21 -2.64
CA ALA A 230 -1.39 12.62 -3.27
C ALA A 230 -0.47 13.71 -3.87
N ILE A 231 -1.05 14.66 -4.60
CA ILE A 231 -0.35 15.83 -5.16
C ILE A 231 0.34 16.64 -4.06
N TRP A 232 -0.36 16.97 -2.98
CA TRP A 232 0.20 17.78 -1.90
C TRP A 232 1.38 17.12 -1.18
N PHE A 233 1.26 15.83 -0.84
CA PHE A 233 2.35 15.08 -0.20
C PHE A 233 3.55 14.94 -1.15
N GLN A 234 3.30 14.68 -2.44
CA GLN A 234 4.35 14.49 -3.44
C GLN A 234 5.10 15.82 -3.76
N LEU A 235 4.38 16.94 -3.83
CA LEU A 235 4.98 18.28 -3.93
C LEU A 235 5.79 18.64 -2.68
N ALA A 236 5.24 18.45 -1.48
CA ALA A 236 5.96 18.72 -0.22
C ALA A 236 7.25 17.88 -0.11
N ALA A 237 7.19 16.60 -0.50
CA ALA A 237 8.35 15.73 -0.55
C ALA A 237 9.38 16.16 -1.60
N GLN A 238 8.97 16.59 -2.79
CA GLN A 238 9.92 17.04 -3.83
C GLN A 238 10.63 18.34 -3.42
N HIS A 239 9.94 19.28 -2.78
CA HIS A 239 10.55 20.48 -2.20
C HIS A 239 11.52 20.13 -1.06
N ALA A 240 11.12 19.25 -0.13
CA ALA A 240 11.97 18.79 0.97
C ALA A 240 13.20 17.98 0.51
N LEU A 241 13.11 17.29 -0.63
CA LEU A 241 14.27 16.62 -1.26
C LEU A 241 15.27 17.61 -1.86
N ALA A 242 14.77 18.70 -2.44
CA ALA A 242 15.59 19.67 -3.17
C ALA A 242 16.34 20.64 -2.23
N ASP A 243 15.65 21.21 -1.25
CA ASP A 243 16.23 22.05 -0.20
C ASP A 243 15.36 21.96 1.07
N PRO A 244 15.72 21.14 2.07
CA PRO A 244 14.90 20.91 3.27
C PRO A 244 14.82 22.12 4.20
N ASP A 245 15.81 23.02 4.14
CA ASP A 245 15.96 24.17 5.05
C ASP A 245 15.42 25.48 4.44
N ALA A 246 15.20 25.52 3.12
CA ALA A 246 14.53 26.64 2.46
C ALA A 246 13.09 26.87 2.97
N PRO A 247 12.58 28.12 2.94
CA PRO A 247 11.20 28.43 3.31
C PRO A 247 10.16 27.67 2.46
N ALA A 248 9.14 27.13 3.11
CA ALA A 248 8.08 26.36 2.46
C ALA A 248 7.11 27.23 1.65
N VAL A 249 7.42 27.47 0.38
CA VAL A 249 6.57 28.23 -0.57
C VAL A 249 5.18 27.60 -0.80
N LEU A 250 5.03 26.31 -0.49
CA LEU A 250 3.76 25.59 -0.53
C LEU A 250 2.87 25.87 0.68
N ALA A 251 3.42 26.28 1.82
CA ALA A 251 2.65 26.46 3.06
C ALA A 251 1.59 27.57 2.92
N ASP A 252 1.91 28.65 2.20
CA ASP A 252 0.97 29.75 1.91
C ASP A 252 -0.12 29.32 0.90
N GLN A 253 0.13 28.29 0.10
CA GLN A 253 -0.79 27.78 -0.93
C GLN A 253 -1.72 26.67 -0.44
N LEU A 254 -1.42 26.06 0.72
CA LEU A 254 -2.28 25.05 1.35
C LEU A 254 -3.74 25.52 1.46
N PRO A 255 -4.73 24.61 1.37
CA PRO A 255 -6.12 24.93 1.67
C PRO A 255 -6.28 25.54 3.07
N GLU A 256 -7.22 26.48 3.22
CA GLU A 256 -7.40 27.27 4.45
C GLU A 256 -7.56 26.41 5.71
N ALA A 257 -8.25 25.27 5.59
CA ALA A 257 -8.50 24.34 6.69
C ALA A 257 -7.25 23.66 7.28
N VAL A 258 -6.14 23.61 6.54
CA VAL A 258 -4.86 23.01 6.98
C VAL A 258 -3.68 23.99 6.98
N ARG A 259 -3.91 25.24 6.57
CA ARG A 259 -2.90 26.29 6.57
C ARG A 259 -2.49 26.65 8.00
N THR A 260 -1.23 27.03 8.18
CA THR A 260 -0.68 27.44 9.48
C THR A 260 -0.07 28.84 9.38
N ASP A 261 -0.24 29.66 10.43
CA ASP A 261 0.42 30.97 10.56
C ASP A 261 1.92 30.84 10.85
N ARG A 262 2.41 29.62 11.10
CA ARG A 262 3.83 29.34 11.36
C ARG A 262 4.59 29.37 10.04
N LYS A 263 5.69 30.13 9.99
CA LYS A 263 6.70 29.96 8.93
C LYS A 263 7.32 28.58 9.08
N LEU A 264 7.38 27.82 7.99
CA LEU A 264 7.97 26.47 7.93
C LEU A 264 9.14 26.45 6.95
N THR A 265 10.09 25.54 7.15
CA THR A 265 10.97 25.09 6.07
C THR A 265 10.29 23.99 5.25
N ASN A 266 10.82 23.62 4.09
CA ASN A 266 10.26 22.53 3.27
C ASN A 266 10.17 21.20 4.04
N ALA A 267 11.21 20.84 4.81
CA ALA A 267 11.16 19.69 5.72
C ALA A 267 10.15 19.91 6.86
N GLY A 268 10.05 21.13 7.41
CA GLY A 268 9.03 21.49 8.40
C GLY A 268 7.60 21.29 7.90
N LEU A 269 7.32 21.61 6.63
CA LEU A 269 6.01 21.39 5.99
C LEU A 269 5.70 19.90 5.80
N LEU A 270 6.62 19.12 5.22
CA LEU A 270 6.35 17.68 5.07
C LEU A 270 6.21 17.01 6.44
N GLY A 271 7.07 17.34 7.40
CA GLY A 271 7.00 16.85 8.77
C GLY A 271 5.65 17.14 9.42
N TRP A 272 5.14 18.38 9.29
CA TRP A 272 3.80 18.77 9.74
C TRP A 272 2.67 17.95 9.08
N LEU A 273 2.76 17.69 7.77
CA LEU A 273 1.77 16.90 7.02
C LEU A 273 1.79 15.39 7.36
N VAL A 274 2.81 14.89 8.06
CA VAL A 274 2.93 13.47 8.45
C VAL A 274 2.97 13.25 9.97
N ASP A 275 2.82 14.31 10.77
CA ASP A 275 2.99 14.27 12.23
C ASP A 275 1.86 13.50 12.93
N ALA A 276 2.22 12.44 13.68
CA ALA A 276 1.31 11.67 14.51
C ALA A 276 0.58 12.49 15.60
N GLN A 277 1.07 13.68 15.95
CA GLN A 277 0.39 14.58 16.90
C GLN A 277 -0.72 15.43 16.27
N HIS A 278 -0.75 15.57 14.95
CA HIS A 278 -1.63 16.53 14.25
C HIS A 278 -2.44 15.95 13.08
N VAL A 279 -2.07 14.77 12.57
CA VAL A 279 -2.63 14.17 11.35
C VAL A 279 -3.37 12.86 11.65
N HIS A 280 -4.32 12.48 10.78
CA HIS A 280 -5.16 11.30 10.92
C HIS A 280 -4.33 9.98 11.05
N PRO A 281 -4.58 9.12 12.07
CA PRO A 281 -3.69 8.02 12.46
C PRO A 281 -3.26 7.03 11.37
N SER A 282 -4.04 6.88 10.30
CA SER A 282 -3.71 6.01 9.16
C SER A 282 -2.61 6.56 8.24
N TYR A 283 -2.24 7.84 8.33
CA TYR A 283 -1.30 8.51 7.41
C TYR A 283 -0.08 9.10 8.10
N SER A 284 -0.05 9.08 9.43
CA SER A 284 0.98 9.72 10.24
C SER A 284 2.10 8.76 10.64
N VAL A 285 3.31 9.30 10.80
CA VAL A 285 4.51 8.63 11.33
C VAL A 285 5.00 9.35 12.59
N HIS A 286 5.73 8.65 13.45
CA HIS A 286 6.56 9.30 14.46
C HIS A 286 7.87 9.77 13.80
N ALA A 287 7.81 10.85 13.02
CA ALA A 287 8.96 11.42 12.31
C ALA A 287 9.82 12.39 13.15
N GLY A 288 9.38 12.76 14.35
CA GLY A 288 10.04 13.75 15.21
C GLY A 288 9.14 14.94 15.54
N ARG A 289 9.65 16.17 15.45
CA ARG A 289 8.93 17.39 15.87
C ARG A 289 9.29 18.66 15.08
N LEU A 290 8.35 19.60 15.07
CA LEU A 290 8.51 20.94 14.52
C LEU A 290 9.08 21.95 15.54
N GLU A 291 10.18 22.62 15.20
CA GLU A 291 10.81 23.62 16.08
C GLU A 291 10.13 25.00 16.02
N GLY A 292 10.49 25.89 16.95
CA GLY A 292 10.01 27.29 16.96
C GLY A 292 10.46 28.11 15.74
N THR A 293 11.48 27.67 15.03
CA THR A 293 12.01 28.26 13.79
C THR A 293 11.22 27.85 12.54
N GLY A 294 10.38 26.81 12.63
CA GLY A 294 9.73 26.19 11.46
C GLY A 294 10.51 25.03 10.83
N ALA A 295 11.70 24.69 11.33
CA ALA A 295 12.48 23.53 10.89
C ALA A 295 11.99 22.24 11.54
N TRP A 296 12.17 21.11 10.86
CA TRP A 296 11.91 19.78 11.41
C TRP A 296 13.15 19.19 12.10
N VAL A 297 12.96 18.50 13.22
CA VAL A 297 14.00 17.69 13.86
C VAL A 297 13.56 16.23 13.90
N ASN A 298 14.38 15.36 13.33
CA ASN A 298 14.20 13.91 13.34
C ASN A 298 14.61 13.32 14.69
N ASP A 299 13.67 13.21 15.63
CA ASP A 299 13.85 12.54 16.93
C ASP A 299 12.83 11.43 17.24
N GLY A 300 12.07 10.98 16.23
CA GLY A 300 11.15 9.84 16.30
C GLY A 300 11.71 8.51 15.76
N HIS A 301 10.82 7.52 15.55
CA HIS A 301 11.13 6.19 14.99
C HIS A 301 11.40 6.22 13.48
N THR A 302 10.73 7.13 12.77
CA THR A 302 10.87 7.35 11.34
C THR A 302 11.80 8.54 11.11
N ASP A 303 12.76 8.41 10.19
CA ASP A 303 13.48 9.58 9.65
C ASP A 303 12.59 10.20 8.56
N LEU A 304 12.33 11.50 8.62
CA LEU A 304 11.54 12.19 7.60
C LEU A 304 12.12 12.00 6.19
N LYS A 305 13.45 11.84 6.07
CA LYS A 305 14.13 11.53 4.80
C LYS A 305 13.62 10.23 4.17
N THR A 306 13.22 9.25 4.95
CA THR A 306 12.64 7.99 4.45
C THR A 306 11.30 8.25 3.74
N VAL A 307 10.47 9.14 4.30
CA VAL A 307 9.20 9.54 3.69
C VAL A 307 9.47 10.38 2.44
N VAL A 308 10.43 11.31 2.49
CA VAL A 308 10.89 12.07 1.31
C VAL A 308 11.32 11.13 0.17
N GLU A 309 12.15 10.13 0.44
CA GLU A 309 12.62 9.16 -0.58
C GLU A 309 11.53 8.25 -1.14
N ALA A 310 10.43 8.05 -0.42
CA ALA A 310 9.29 7.27 -0.90
C ALA A 310 8.37 8.12 -1.81
N PHE A 311 8.04 9.34 -1.37
CA PHE A 311 7.10 10.20 -2.08
C PHE A 311 7.74 11.00 -3.23
N ALA A 312 8.97 11.49 -3.09
CA ALA A 312 9.56 12.40 -4.07
C ALA A 312 9.90 11.72 -5.41
N GLY A 313 9.73 12.47 -6.51
CA GLY A 313 9.99 12.02 -7.87
C GLY A 313 8.79 11.31 -8.52
N PRO A 314 8.92 10.86 -9.79
CA PRO A 314 7.76 10.47 -10.58
C PRO A 314 7.37 8.98 -10.44
N ARG A 315 8.31 8.04 -10.32
CA ARG A 315 8.03 6.59 -10.30
C ARG A 315 9.04 5.76 -9.51
N PRO A 316 8.60 4.65 -8.87
CA PRO A 316 7.23 4.41 -8.42
C PRO A 316 6.73 5.55 -7.53
N GLY A 317 5.43 5.84 -7.58
CA GLY A 317 4.80 6.73 -6.59
C GLY A 317 4.59 5.98 -5.27
N ALA A 318 4.58 6.70 -4.14
CA ALA A 318 4.19 6.11 -2.85
C ALA A 318 2.67 6.07 -2.62
N TRP A 319 1.91 6.90 -3.33
CA TRP A 319 0.48 7.11 -3.11
C TRP A 319 -0.34 6.83 -4.38
N VAL A 320 -1.47 6.13 -4.23
CA VAL A 320 -2.45 5.85 -5.30
C VAL A 320 -3.37 7.04 -5.49
N TRP A 321 -3.33 7.66 -6.67
CA TRP A 321 -4.09 8.90 -6.93
C TRP A 321 -5.60 8.68 -7.10
N TYR A 322 -5.99 7.50 -7.60
CA TYR A 322 -7.35 7.22 -8.07
C TYR A 322 -7.90 5.92 -7.47
N THR A 323 -8.09 5.89 -6.16
CA THR A 323 -8.68 4.75 -5.46
C THR A 323 -10.08 4.44 -6.04
N LEU A 324 -10.28 3.18 -6.42
CA LEU A 324 -11.49 2.72 -7.09
C LEU A 324 -12.57 2.31 -6.09
N ASN A 325 -13.76 2.92 -6.20
CA ASN A 325 -14.93 2.50 -5.42
C ASN A 325 -15.29 1.02 -5.65
N ARG A 326 -15.04 0.48 -6.86
CA ARG A 326 -15.33 -0.94 -7.17
C ARG A 326 -14.43 -1.90 -6.38
N VAL A 327 -13.14 -1.60 -6.26
CA VAL A 327 -12.20 -2.38 -5.42
C VAL A 327 -12.64 -2.29 -3.96
N MET A 328 -12.96 -1.08 -3.47
CA MET A 328 -13.41 -0.89 -2.08
C MET A 328 -14.72 -1.62 -1.74
N LEU A 329 -15.70 -1.60 -2.65
CA LEU A 329 -16.96 -2.35 -2.52
C LEU A 329 -16.70 -3.86 -2.43
N ASP A 330 -15.90 -4.41 -3.34
CA ASP A 330 -15.62 -5.84 -3.37
C ASP A 330 -14.82 -6.30 -2.14
N LEU A 331 -13.87 -5.50 -1.66
CA LEU A 331 -13.11 -5.76 -0.42
C LEU A 331 -14.02 -5.77 0.82
N VAL A 332 -14.90 -4.78 0.95
CA VAL A 332 -15.87 -4.70 2.05
C VAL A 332 -16.85 -5.88 2.01
N ALA A 333 -17.32 -6.26 0.81
CA ALA A 333 -18.18 -7.43 0.65
C ALA A 333 -17.49 -8.76 0.98
N ALA A 334 -16.18 -8.83 0.83
CA ALA A 334 -15.35 -10.02 1.08
C ALA A 334 -14.77 -10.10 2.50
N ILE A 335 -14.97 -9.08 3.34
CA ILE A 335 -14.30 -8.94 4.64
C ILE A 335 -14.61 -10.08 5.64
N ASP A 336 -15.78 -10.72 5.50
CA ASP A 336 -16.18 -11.88 6.30
C ASP A 336 -15.41 -13.17 5.95
N PHE A 337 -14.62 -13.16 4.87
CA PHE A 337 -13.85 -14.32 4.36
C PHE A 337 -14.69 -15.57 4.07
N ALA A 338 -15.92 -15.35 3.63
CA ALA A 338 -16.90 -16.40 3.35
C ALA A 338 -17.76 -16.03 2.14
N GLU A 339 -18.40 -17.04 1.54
CA GLU A 339 -19.44 -16.79 0.54
C GLU A 339 -20.73 -16.30 1.21
N THR A 340 -21.20 -15.12 0.80
CA THR A 340 -22.45 -14.48 1.25
C THR A 340 -23.37 -14.20 0.07
N ASP A 341 -24.58 -13.68 0.31
CA ASP A 341 -25.42 -13.17 -0.79
C ASP A 341 -24.76 -11.99 -1.52
N VAL A 342 -23.92 -11.22 -0.82
CA VAL A 342 -23.23 -10.05 -1.39
C VAL A 342 -22.05 -10.47 -2.26
N THR A 343 -21.21 -11.41 -1.79
CA THR A 343 -20.10 -11.93 -2.61
C THR A 343 -20.63 -12.62 -3.87
N ARG A 344 -21.73 -13.38 -3.75
CA ARG A 344 -22.40 -14.01 -4.91
C ARG A 344 -23.02 -13.01 -5.87
N MET A 345 -23.55 -11.88 -5.39
CA MET A 345 -24.06 -10.79 -6.23
C MET A 345 -22.93 -10.09 -7.00
N LEU A 346 -21.78 -9.89 -6.36
CA LEU A 346 -20.61 -9.21 -6.95
C LEU A 346 -19.70 -10.12 -7.79
N GLY A 347 -19.91 -11.45 -7.74
CA GLY A 347 -19.13 -12.45 -8.49
C GLY A 347 -17.82 -12.87 -7.81
N LEU A 348 -17.67 -12.66 -6.49
CA LEU A 348 -16.40 -12.91 -5.79
C LEU A 348 -16.19 -14.39 -5.47
N ARG A 349 -15.01 -14.92 -5.83
CA ARG A 349 -14.70 -16.35 -5.91
C ARG A 349 -13.87 -16.82 -4.71
N LEU A 350 -14.48 -17.00 -3.53
CA LEU A 350 -13.74 -17.29 -2.26
C LEU A 350 -13.86 -18.72 -1.67
N PRO A 351 -14.02 -19.82 -2.46
CA PRO A 351 -14.31 -21.13 -1.88
C PRO A 351 -13.12 -21.77 -1.13
N HIS A 352 -11.89 -21.30 -1.35
CA HIS A 352 -10.68 -21.99 -0.90
C HIS A 352 -10.12 -21.54 0.45
N GLY A 353 -10.76 -20.60 1.16
CA GLY A 353 -10.27 -20.09 2.45
C GLY A 353 -9.98 -21.18 3.49
N ARG A 354 -10.78 -22.26 3.52
CA ARG A 354 -10.57 -23.43 4.40
C ARG A 354 -9.45 -24.37 3.97
N ALA A 355 -8.96 -24.25 2.74
CA ALA A 355 -7.96 -25.13 2.14
C ALA A 355 -6.54 -24.56 2.18
N ILE A 356 -6.38 -23.26 2.49
CA ILE A 356 -5.09 -22.56 2.63
C ILE A 356 -4.16 -23.36 3.57
N ASP A 357 -3.00 -23.77 3.06
CA ASP A 357 -2.05 -24.68 3.71
C ASP A 357 -0.61 -24.13 3.81
N VAL A 358 -0.45 -22.81 3.65
CA VAL A 358 0.85 -22.11 3.71
C VAL A 358 1.01 -21.37 5.05
N PRO A 359 2.23 -21.24 5.62
CA PRO A 359 2.47 -20.51 6.87
C PRO A 359 2.05 -19.04 6.80
N LEU A 360 1.58 -18.50 7.93
CA LEU A 360 1.07 -17.13 8.05
C LEU A 360 1.89 -16.30 9.05
N TYR A 361 2.63 -15.31 8.58
CA TYR A 361 3.15 -14.23 9.41
C TYR A 361 2.08 -13.16 9.59
N THR A 362 1.92 -12.65 10.81
CA THR A 362 1.02 -11.53 11.13
C THR A 362 1.69 -10.53 12.07
N PHE A 363 1.60 -9.24 11.74
CA PHE A 363 2.08 -8.13 12.57
C PHE A 363 0.98 -7.10 12.82
N GLN A 364 1.00 -6.48 14.00
CA GLN A 364 0.10 -5.39 14.37
C GLN A 364 0.83 -4.25 15.10
N SER A 365 0.59 -3.02 14.66
CA SER A 365 1.01 -1.77 15.29
C SER A 365 0.00 -1.32 16.37
N GLY A 366 0.11 -0.08 16.84
CA GLY A 366 -0.91 0.53 17.69
C GLY A 366 -2.28 0.72 17.02
N LEU A 367 -2.37 0.67 15.67
CA LEU A 367 -3.59 1.03 14.93
C LEU A 367 -4.81 0.16 15.30
N THR A 368 -4.69 -1.16 15.21
CA THR A 368 -5.85 -2.07 15.26
C THR A 368 -6.12 -2.63 16.65
N ASN A 369 -5.43 -2.14 17.70
CA ASN A 369 -5.65 -2.54 19.10
C ASN A 369 -5.78 -4.07 19.33
N GLY A 370 -5.05 -4.87 18.54
CA GLY A 370 -5.03 -6.33 18.63
C GLY A 370 -6.01 -7.08 17.72
N THR A 371 -6.91 -6.40 16.99
CA THR A 371 -7.91 -7.10 16.15
C THR A 371 -7.31 -7.75 14.92
N THR A 372 -6.18 -7.26 14.39
CA THR A 372 -5.41 -7.93 13.32
C THR A 372 -4.96 -9.34 13.75
N GLY A 373 -4.35 -9.48 14.93
CA GLY A 373 -3.92 -10.80 15.43
C GLY A 373 -5.08 -11.75 15.73
N GLN A 374 -6.22 -11.22 16.20
CA GLN A 374 -7.45 -12.00 16.41
C GLN A 374 -8.06 -12.51 15.09
N ALA A 375 -8.06 -11.66 14.05
CA ALA A 375 -8.46 -12.02 12.70
C ALA A 375 -7.56 -13.11 12.11
N ALA A 376 -6.23 -12.94 12.17
CA ALA A 376 -5.28 -13.94 11.68
C ALA A 376 -5.41 -15.30 12.41
N ALA A 377 -5.63 -15.27 13.73
CA ALA A 377 -5.92 -16.48 14.51
C ALA A 377 -7.23 -17.14 14.05
N THR A 378 -8.27 -16.37 13.74
CA THR A 378 -9.54 -16.87 13.19
C THR A 378 -9.35 -17.53 11.81
N VAL A 379 -8.56 -16.93 10.91
CA VAL A 379 -8.22 -17.54 9.61
C VAL A 379 -7.47 -18.85 9.81
N THR A 380 -6.46 -18.87 10.70
CA THR A 380 -5.65 -20.06 11.01
C THR A 380 -6.52 -21.19 11.57
N ALA A 381 -7.40 -20.89 12.53
CA ALA A 381 -8.30 -21.87 13.15
C ALA A 381 -9.34 -22.48 12.18
N ASN A 382 -9.68 -21.77 11.09
CA ASN A 382 -10.67 -22.20 10.10
C ASN A 382 -10.06 -22.73 8.79
N SER A 383 -8.74 -22.89 8.71
CA SER A 383 -8.00 -23.31 7.52
C SER A 383 -7.05 -24.47 7.81
N ARG A 384 -6.09 -24.74 6.92
CA ARG A 384 -5.04 -25.76 7.07
C ARG A 384 -3.66 -25.14 7.26
N ILE A 385 -3.61 -23.85 7.61
CA ILE A 385 -2.37 -23.10 7.87
C ILE A 385 -1.56 -23.86 8.94
N PRO A 386 -0.35 -24.34 8.62
CA PRO A 386 0.39 -25.24 9.51
C PRO A 386 0.99 -24.51 10.71
N GLU A 387 1.27 -23.22 10.57
CA GLU A 387 1.87 -22.36 11.59
C GLU A 387 1.47 -20.89 11.37
N MET A 388 1.25 -20.17 12.47
CA MET A 388 1.04 -18.73 12.48
C MET A 388 2.05 -18.05 13.41
N SER A 389 2.82 -17.09 12.89
CA SER A 389 3.75 -16.26 13.66
C SER A 389 3.13 -14.90 13.95
N LEU A 390 2.72 -14.64 15.19
CA LEU A 390 2.12 -13.37 15.61
C LEU A 390 3.10 -12.48 16.37
N HIS A 391 3.28 -11.27 15.84
CA HIS A 391 4.12 -10.23 16.39
C HIS A 391 3.33 -8.92 16.55
N ALA A 392 3.79 -8.04 17.45
CA ALA A 392 3.16 -6.75 17.68
C ALA A 392 4.17 -5.71 18.16
N ASP A 393 3.93 -4.44 17.83
CA ASP A 393 4.57 -3.31 18.46
C ASP A 393 3.64 -2.09 18.53
N ASN A 394 3.03 -1.87 19.69
CA ASN A 394 2.03 -0.82 19.90
C ASN A 394 2.64 0.59 19.96
N ALA A 395 3.98 0.74 19.94
CA ALA A 395 4.64 2.05 19.87
C ALA A 395 4.65 2.63 18.44
N LEU A 396 4.61 1.76 17.43
CA LEU A 396 4.58 2.17 16.02
C LEU A 396 3.19 2.69 15.64
N THR A 397 3.14 3.77 14.86
CA THR A 397 1.93 4.08 14.06
C THR A 397 1.77 3.08 12.93
N HIS A 398 0.63 3.18 12.22
CA HIS A 398 0.39 2.41 11.01
C HIS A 398 1.47 2.61 9.92
N GLN A 399 1.97 3.84 9.74
CA GLN A 399 2.95 4.15 8.69
C GLN A 399 4.40 3.95 9.16
N ASP A 400 4.67 4.01 10.48
CA ASP A 400 6.00 3.65 11.00
C ASP A 400 6.37 2.20 10.65
N VAL A 401 5.38 1.30 10.53
CA VAL A 401 5.58 -0.08 10.04
C VAL A 401 6.41 -0.12 8.76
N VAL A 402 6.18 0.79 7.79
CA VAL A 402 6.86 0.78 6.49
C VAL A 402 8.03 1.76 6.38
N TYR A 403 8.14 2.74 7.29
CA TYR A 403 9.11 3.84 7.24
C TYR A 403 10.10 3.94 8.42
N ALA A 404 9.82 3.32 9.57
CA ALA A 404 10.70 3.41 10.73
C ALA A 404 12.06 2.75 10.49
N ARG A 405 13.10 3.28 11.16
CA ARG A 405 14.47 2.74 11.09
C ARG A 405 14.51 1.29 11.55
N TRP A 406 15.48 0.52 11.05
CA TRP A 406 15.59 -0.92 11.35
C TRP A 406 15.62 -1.21 12.86
N GLU A 407 16.38 -0.43 13.62
CA GLU A 407 16.53 -0.55 15.08
C GLU A 407 15.23 -0.28 15.84
N ASP A 408 14.37 0.60 15.33
CA ASP A 408 13.06 0.96 15.90
C ASP A 408 11.92 0.05 15.39
N ASN A 409 12.13 -0.66 14.29
CA ASN A 409 11.08 -1.34 13.54
C ASN A 409 11.07 -2.85 13.76
N ARG A 410 10.30 -3.29 14.76
CA ARG A 410 10.10 -4.71 15.09
C ARG A 410 9.45 -5.53 13.97
N PHE A 411 8.65 -4.91 13.10
CA PHE A 411 8.08 -5.57 11.93
C PHE A 411 9.18 -6.03 10.97
N LEU A 412 10.09 -5.13 10.56
CA LEU A 412 11.19 -5.47 9.65
C LEU A 412 12.08 -6.58 10.24
N GLN A 413 12.40 -6.49 11.53
CA GLN A 413 13.22 -7.48 12.25
C GLN A 413 12.57 -8.88 12.25
N THR A 414 11.27 -8.96 12.59
CA THR A 414 10.56 -10.24 12.73
C THR A 414 10.12 -10.82 11.38
N LEU A 415 9.71 -10.00 10.41
CA LEU A 415 9.44 -10.46 9.05
C LEU A 415 10.73 -10.98 8.39
N SER A 416 11.87 -10.32 8.62
CA SER A 416 13.18 -10.82 8.19
C SER A 416 13.57 -12.14 8.85
N GLN A 417 13.00 -12.51 10.01
CA GLN A 417 13.21 -13.81 10.65
C GLN A 417 12.27 -14.89 10.10
N PHE A 418 11.01 -14.54 9.81
CA PHE A 418 10.06 -15.45 9.15
C PHE A 418 10.50 -15.76 7.71
N LEU A 419 10.95 -14.75 6.97
CA LEU A 419 11.83 -14.91 5.81
C LEU A 419 13.18 -15.45 6.30
N ARG A 420 13.95 -16.15 5.46
CA ARG A 420 15.01 -17.09 5.90
C ARG A 420 14.45 -18.36 6.59
N GLU A 421 13.74 -18.31 7.72
CA GLU A 421 13.28 -19.53 8.44
C GLU A 421 12.19 -20.34 7.71
N LEU A 422 11.32 -19.69 6.92
CA LEU A 422 10.26 -20.36 6.15
C LEU A 422 10.83 -21.53 5.31
N PRO A 423 10.31 -22.77 5.48
CA PRO A 423 10.81 -23.94 4.77
C PRO A 423 10.54 -23.85 3.26
N ARG A 424 11.35 -24.55 2.47
CA ARG A 424 11.08 -24.70 1.03
C ARG A 424 9.80 -25.50 0.80
N ARG A 425 8.96 -25.04 -0.14
CA ARG A 425 7.85 -25.86 -0.62
C ARG A 425 8.40 -27.01 -1.46
N ALA A 426 7.95 -28.24 -1.20
CA ALA A 426 8.14 -29.34 -2.13
C ALA A 426 7.12 -29.17 -3.27
N HIS A 427 7.61 -29.05 -4.51
CA HIS A 427 6.80 -28.93 -5.72
C HIS A 427 6.37 -30.30 -6.26
#